data_AF-A0A9P7HFW3-F1
#
_entry.id   AF-A0A9P7HFW3-F1
#
_cell.length_a   1.000
_cell.length_b   1.000
_cell.length_c   1.000
_cell.angle_alpha   90.00
_cell.angle_beta   90.00
_cell.angle_gamma   90.00
#
_symmetry.space_group_name_H-M   'P 1'
#
loop_
_entity.id
_entity.type
_entity.pdbx_description
1 polymer ?
#
loop_
_entity_poly.entity_id
_entity_poly.type
_entity_poly.pdbx_seq_one_letter_code
_entity_poly.pdbx_strand_id
1 'polypeptide(L)'
;MTTMPSMLIQLDPKTGKRTGSSLYSLAKRDASVEGAVEAPFITKRGSTYYLWVSFDKCCQGAASTYRVMVGRSSSITGPYVDKAGKQMTSGGGTEIMASHGSIHGPGHNAVFTDTDADVLVYHYYDNAGTALLGINLLKYDNGWPVAY
;
A
#
# COMPACT_ATOMS: atom_id res chain seq x y z
N MET A 1 5.58 -2.46 -20.60
CA MET A 1 6.24 -3.03 -19.41
C MET A 1 5.20 -3.82 -18.66
N THR A 2 5.34 -5.15 -18.52
CA THR A 2 4.42 -5.94 -17.68
C THR A 2 4.68 -5.61 -16.21
N THR A 3 3.64 -5.24 -15.49
CA THR A 3 3.73 -4.83 -14.09
C THR A 3 3.98 -6.07 -13.23
N MET A 4 5.09 -6.11 -12.48
CA MET A 4 5.34 -7.25 -11.59
C MET A 4 4.39 -7.22 -10.38
N PRO A 5 3.83 -8.36 -9.96
CA PRO A 5 2.97 -8.42 -8.79
C PRO A 5 3.77 -8.28 -7.48
N SER A 6 3.11 -7.82 -6.42
CA SER A 6 3.61 -7.94 -5.05
C SER A 6 3.45 -9.39 -4.57
N MET A 7 4.55 -10.00 -4.12
CA MET A 7 4.59 -11.40 -3.69
C MET A 7 4.94 -11.51 -2.20
N LEU A 8 4.39 -12.53 -1.53
CA LEU A 8 4.69 -12.87 -0.15
C LEU A 8 5.32 -14.27 -0.07
N ILE A 9 6.31 -14.42 0.81
CA ILE A 9 6.93 -15.70 1.15
C ILE A 9 7.07 -15.84 2.65
N GLN A 10 6.90 -17.05 3.15
CA GLN A 10 7.09 -17.34 4.56
C GLN A 10 8.58 -17.35 4.92
N LEU A 11 8.91 -16.72 6.04
CA LEU A 11 10.23 -16.73 6.65
C LEU A 11 10.22 -17.55 7.94
N ASP A 12 11.37 -18.11 8.28
CA ASP A 12 11.64 -18.73 9.56
C ASP A 12 11.89 -17.61 10.58
N PRO A 13 11.08 -17.49 11.65
CA PRO A 13 11.24 -16.42 12.62
C PRO A 13 12.57 -16.45 13.38
N LYS A 14 13.26 -17.60 13.42
CA LYS A 14 14.58 -17.71 14.09
C LYS A 14 15.73 -17.25 13.20
N THR A 15 15.61 -17.41 11.88
CA THR A 15 16.74 -17.19 10.96
C THR A 15 16.53 -16.04 9.98
N GLY A 16 15.28 -15.57 9.81
CA GLY A 16 14.91 -14.59 8.78
C GLY A 16 15.00 -15.12 7.35
N LYS A 17 15.37 -16.40 7.15
CA LYS A 17 15.47 -17.03 5.84
C LYS A 17 14.13 -17.61 5.42
N ARG A 18 13.94 -17.84 4.12
CA ARG A 18 12.73 -18.45 3.56
C ARG A 18 12.62 -19.91 4.04
N THR A 19 11.43 -20.34 4.45
CA THR A 19 11.15 -21.73 4.85
C THR A 19 10.81 -22.66 3.69
N GLY A 20 10.59 -22.11 2.49
CA GLY A 20 10.23 -22.86 1.28
C GLY A 20 10.26 -21.99 0.03
N SER A 21 9.62 -22.46 -1.03
CA SER A 21 9.55 -21.79 -2.35
C SER A 21 8.15 -21.26 -2.71
N SER A 22 7.14 -21.53 -1.87
CA SER A 22 5.78 -21.06 -2.10
C SER A 22 5.70 -19.54 -2.04
N LEU A 23 5.29 -18.93 -3.16
CA LEU A 23 5.08 -17.50 -3.30
C LEU A 23 3.60 -17.21 -3.47
N TYR A 24 3.07 -16.28 -2.69
CA TYR A 24 1.67 -15.83 -2.77
C TYR A 24 1.62 -14.48 -3.49
N SER A 25 0.92 -14.41 -4.63
CA SER A 25 0.64 -13.13 -5.28
C SER A 25 -0.44 -12.40 -4.50
N LEU A 26 -0.15 -11.18 -4.05
CA LEU A 26 -1.04 -10.41 -3.20
C LEU A 26 -1.71 -9.25 -3.93
N ALA A 27 -0.99 -8.59 -4.84
CA ALA A 27 -1.49 -7.47 -5.61
C ALA A 27 -0.80 -7.38 -6.97
N LYS A 28 -1.51 -6.86 -7.97
CA LYS A 28 -0.96 -6.48 -9.28
C LYS A 28 -1.67 -5.24 -9.79
N ARG A 29 -1.08 -4.49 -10.72
CA ARG A 29 -1.84 -3.53 -11.52
C ARG A 29 -2.64 -4.24 -12.58
N ASP A 30 -3.74 -3.62 -12.98
CA ASP A 30 -4.50 -4.08 -14.14
C ASP A 30 -3.63 -3.95 -15.38
N ALA A 31 -3.62 -4.98 -16.24
CA ALA A 31 -2.77 -5.02 -17.42
C ALA A 31 -3.15 -3.94 -18.45
N SER A 32 -4.38 -3.41 -18.38
CA SER A 32 -4.86 -2.32 -19.22
C SER A 32 -4.32 -0.95 -18.80
N VAL A 33 -3.68 -0.84 -17.63
CA VAL A 33 -3.17 0.42 -17.09
C VAL A 33 -1.64 0.45 -17.14
N GLU A 34 -1.09 1.52 -17.72
CA GLU A 34 0.34 1.81 -17.62
C GLU A 34 0.65 2.37 -16.22
N GLY A 35 1.16 1.53 -15.32
CA GLY A 35 1.54 1.95 -13.97
C GLY A 35 2.18 0.82 -13.18
N ALA A 36 2.87 1.11 -12.08
CA ALA A 36 3.46 0.09 -11.22
C ALA A 36 2.55 -0.24 -10.03
N VAL A 37 2.78 -1.39 -9.40
CA VAL A 37 2.42 -1.63 -8.01
C VAL A 37 3.70 -1.94 -7.27
N GLU A 38 3.97 -1.24 -6.17
CA GLU A 38 5.19 -1.44 -5.40
C GLU A 38 5.00 -1.04 -3.94
N ALA A 39 6.10 -1.11 -3.18
CA ALA A 39 6.16 -0.81 -1.74
C ALA A 39 5.05 -1.51 -0.92
N PRO A 40 4.91 -2.85 -1.03
CA PRO A 40 3.92 -3.57 -0.24
C PRO A 40 4.26 -3.48 1.25
N PHE A 41 3.28 -3.11 2.06
CA PHE A 41 3.35 -3.11 3.51
C PHE A 41 2.11 -3.78 4.08
N ILE A 42 2.25 -4.66 5.06
CA ILE A 42 1.11 -5.36 5.66
C ILE A 42 0.99 -4.98 7.14
N THR A 43 -0.20 -4.51 7.53
CA THR A 43 -0.57 -4.37 8.94
C THR A 43 -1.66 -5.35 9.33
N LYS A 44 -1.74 -5.64 10.63
CA LYS A 44 -2.82 -6.44 11.21
C LYS A 44 -3.55 -5.61 12.26
N ARG A 45 -4.89 -5.53 12.15
CA ARG A 45 -5.76 -4.90 13.13
C ARG A 45 -6.89 -5.88 13.50
N GLY A 46 -6.88 -6.35 14.75
CA GLY A 46 -7.77 -7.43 15.18
C GLY A 46 -7.57 -8.70 14.34
N SER A 47 -8.65 -9.21 13.74
CA SER A 47 -8.63 -10.37 12.86
C SER A 47 -8.42 -10.04 11.37
N THR A 48 -8.12 -8.78 11.04
CA THR A 48 -8.03 -8.30 9.66
C THR A 48 -6.60 -7.87 9.32
N TYR A 49 -6.11 -8.33 8.16
CA TYR A 49 -4.88 -7.88 7.53
C TYR A 49 -5.20 -6.80 6.50
N TYR A 50 -4.38 -5.75 6.45
CA TYR A 50 -4.45 -4.70 5.44
C TYR A 50 -3.16 -4.74 4.63
N LEU A 51 -3.28 -4.92 3.31
CA LEU A 51 -2.19 -4.79 2.36
C LEU A 51 -2.22 -3.39 1.78
N TRP A 52 -1.21 -2.62 2.14
CA TRP A 52 -0.91 -1.30 1.59
C TRP A 52 0.05 -1.46 0.43
N VAL A 53 -0.19 -0.73 -0.64
CA VAL A 53 0.70 -0.65 -1.80
C VAL A 53 0.67 0.75 -2.35
N SER A 54 1.67 1.11 -3.14
CA SER A 54 1.63 2.33 -3.94
C SER A 54 1.39 1.98 -5.40
N PHE A 55 0.43 2.66 -6.02
CA PHE A 55 0.16 2.54 -7.45
C PHE A 55 0.84 3.66 -8.21
N ASP A 56 1.17 3.34 -9.47
CA ASP A 56 1.59 4.28 -10.51
C ASP A 56 3.01 4.83 -10.28
N LYS A 57 3.35 6.06 -10.68
CA LYS A 57 4.76 6.47 -10.87
C LYS A 57 5.31 7.33 -9.73
N CYS A 58 6.29 6.79 -8.99
CA CYS A 58 7.13 7.57 -8.07
C CYS A 58 8.17 8.40 -8.83
N CYS A 59 8.90 9.25 -8.10
CA CYS A 59 10.23 9.67 -8.50
C CYS A 59 10.29 10.61 -9.72
N GLN A 60 9.22 11.38 -9.94
CA GLN A 60 9.11 12.39 -11.00
C GLN A 60 8.89 13.81 -10.43
N GLY A 61 9.24 14.03 -9.16
CA GLY A 61 8.99 15.30 -8.47
C GLY A 61 7.50 15.62 -8.43
N ALA A 62 7.14 16.88 -8.70
CA ALA A 62 5.75 17.32 -8.76
C ALA A 62 4.90 16.62 -9.84
N ALA A 63 5.53 15.93 -10.81
CA ALA A 63 4.82 15.16 -11.83
C ALA A 63 4.49 13.71 -11.40
N SER A 64 4.87 13.29 -10.19
CA SER A 64 4.57 11.94 -9.70
C SER A 64 3.07 11.71 -9.55
N THR A 65 2.60 10.59 -10.10
CA THR A 65 1.20 10.12 -10.02
C THR A 65 0.98 9.06 -8.94
N TYR A 66 2.00 8.85 -8.13
CA TYR A 66 2.02 7.89 -7.06
C TYR A 66 0.87 8.11 -6.07
N ARG A 67 0.26 7.01 -5.61
CA ARG A 67 -0.86 7.07 -4.67
C ARG A 67 -0.95 5.82 -3.81
N VAL A 68 -1.37 6.01 -2.56
CA VAL A 68 -1.51 4.96 -1.55
C VAL A 68 -2.84 4.23 -1.75
N MET A 69 -2.77 2.92 -1.88
CA MET A 69 -3.90 2.03 -2.05
C MET A 69 -3.92 0.95 -0.98
N VAL A 70 -5.11 0.49 -0.60
CA VAL A 70 -5.26 -0.57 0.40
C VAL A 70 -6.32 -1.60 0.01
N GLY A 71 -6.07 -2.86 0.33
CA GLY A 71 -7.08 -3.91 0.41
C GLY A 71 -6.94 -4.69 1.71
N ARG A 72 -7.96 -5.48 2.07
CA ARG A 72 -7.98 -6.23 3.32
C ARG A 72 -8.34 -7.70 3.13
N SER A 73 -7.88 -8.53 4.07
CA SER A 73 -8.15 -9.96 4.10
C SER A 73 -8.26 -10.47 5.54
N SER A 74 -8.93 -11.60 5.75
CA SER A 74 -8.86 -12.35 7.02
C SER A 74 -7.65 -13.30 7.07
N SER A 75 -6.92 -13.48 5.96
CA SER A 75 -5.72 -14.31 5.87
C SER A 75 -4.51 -13.48 5.43
N ILE A 76 -3.34 -13.74 6.03
CA ILE A 76 -2.09 -13.07 5.66
C ILE A 76 -1.71 -13.32 4.19
N THR A 77 -2.09 -14.47 3.64
CA THR A 77 -1.83 -14.86 2.24
C THR A 77 -2.92 -14.39 1.27
N GLY A 78 -3.92 -13.66 1.76
CA GLY A 78 -5.04 -13.19 0.95
C GLY A 78 -6.16 -14.23 0.75
N PRO A 79 -7.08 -14.00 -0.20
CA PRO A 79 -7.09 -12.86 -1.13
C PRO A 79 -7.34 -11.53 -0.40
N TYR A 80 -6.62 -10.49 -0.80
CA TYR A 80 -6.90 -9.11 -0.39
C TYR A 80 -7.90 -8.50 -1.36
N VAL A 81 -8.95 -7.88 -0.83
CA VAL A 81 -10.01 -7.23 -1.62
C VAL A 81 -10.12 -5.76 -1.22
N ASP A 82 -10.54 -4.92 -2.16
CA ASP A 82 -10.86 -3.52 -1.88
C ASP A 82 -12.30 -3.31 -1.35
N LYS A 83 -12.67 -2.06 -1.08
CA LYS A 83 -13.98 -1.69 -0.52
C LYS A 83 -15.15 -2.06 -1.45
N ALA A 84 -14.91 -2.15 -2.76
CA ALA A 84 -15.88 -2.58 -3.75
C ALA A 84 -15.89 -4.11 -3.97
N GLY A 85 -15.02 -4.86 -3.28
CA GLY A 85 -14.91 -6.31 -3.38
C GLY A 85 -14.02 -6.81 -4.52
N LYS A 86 -13.32 -5.94 -5.25
CA LYS A 86 -12.39 -6.34 -6.30
C LYS A 86 -11.08 -6.82 -5.68
N GLN A 87 -10.59 -7.98 -6.12
CA GLN A 87 -9.33 -8.55 -5.64
C GLN A 87 -8.14 -7.68 -6.07
N MET A 88 -7.17 -7.49 -5.17
CA MET A 88 -5.94 -6.75 -5.49
C MET A 88 -5.08 -7.49 -6.53
N THR A 89 -5.17 -8.82 -6.60
CA THR A 89 -4.58 -9.65 -7.66
C THR A 89 -5.26 -9.49 -9.02
N SER A 90 -6.33 -8.70 -9.08
CA SER A 90 -7.05 -8.30 -10.31
C SER A 90 -7.03 -6.78 -10.50
N GLY A 91 -6.12 -6.04 -9.86
CA GLY A 91 -6.03 -4.59 -9.98
C GLY A 91 -7.03 -3.81 -9.12
N GLY A 92 -7.59 -4.44 -8.08
CA GLY A 92 -8.35 -3.75 -7.04
C GLY A 92 -7.45 -2.93 -6.10
N GLY A 93 -8.07 -2.06 -5.32
CA GLY A 93 -7.43 -1.23 -4.30
C GLY A 93 -8.33 -0.06 -3.93
N THR A 94 -8.49 0.19 -2.63
CA THR A 94 -9.18 1.39 -2.13
C THR A 94 -8.15 2.50 -2.00
N GLU A 95 -8.35 3.62 -2.69
CA GLU A 95 -7.46 4.78 -2.59
C GLU A 95 -7.58 5.42 -1.20
N ILE A 96 -6.42 5.62 -0.56
CA ILE A 96 -6.32 6.27 0.76
C ILE A 96 -5.77 7.68 0.64
N MET A 97 -4.81 7.87 -0.26
CA MET A 97 -4.21 9.18 -0.49
C MET A 97 -3.65 9.26 -1.91
N ALA A 98 -4.01 10.32 -2.61
CA ALA A 98 -3.45 10.72 -3.90
C ALA A 98 -2.94 12.17 -3.81
N SER A 99 -2.35 12.67 -4.90
CA SER A 99 -1.89 14.05 -4.97
C SER A 99 -3.01 15.05 -4.66
N HIS A 100 -2.73 16.05 -3.83
CA HIS A 100 -3.67 17.10 -3.44
C HIS A 100 -2.92 18.34 -2.96
N GLY A 101 -3.39 19.53 -3.35
CA GLY A 101 -2.71 20.79 -3.00
C GLY A 101 -1.24 20.78 -3.45
N SER A 102 -0.33 20.96 -2.50
CA SER A 102 1.13 20.92 -2.72
C SER A 102 1.76 19.55 -2.47
N ILE A 103 0.97 18.50 -2.25
CA ILE A 103 1.43 17.13 -2.01
C ILE A 103 1.32 16.36 -3.32
N HIS A 104 2.44 16.01 -3.93
CA HIS A 104 2.48 15.26 -5.19
C HIS A 104 3.06 13.86 -4.98
N GLY A 105 2.41 12.85 -5.55
CA GLY A 105 2.89 11.47 -5.51
C GLY A 105 3.08 10.88 -4.11
N PRO A 106 2.15 11.02 -3.14
CA PRO A 106 2.31 10.41 -1.84
C PRO A 106 2.33 8.88 -1.95
N GLY A 107 3.33 8.24 -1.36
CA GLY A 107 3.41 6.78 -1.37
C GLY A 107 4.64 6.20 -0.67
N HIS A 108 4.91 4.93 -0.96
CA HIS A 108 5.84 4.05 -0.23
C HIS A 108 5.64 4.19 1.28
N ASN A 109 4.40 3.93 1.71
CA ASN A 109 4.01 4.18 3.07
C ASN A 109 4.39 3.03 4.01
N ALA A 110 4.56 3.37 5.28
CA ALA A 110 4.47 2.45 6.40
C ALA A 110 3.28 2.85 7.28
N VAL A 111 2.77 1.89 8.05
CA VAL A 111 1.72 2.13 9.04
C VAL A 111 2.11 1.44 10.33
N PHE A 112 2.00 2.15 11.46
CA PHE A 112 2.21 1.57 12.79
C PHE A 112 1.19 2.12 13.76
N THR A 113 0.96 1.38 14.84
CA THR A 113 0.10 1.82 15.94
C THR A 113 0.96 2.55 16.97
N ASP A 114 0.64 3.82 17.23
CA ASP A 114 1.13 4.55 18.40
C ASP A 114 0.12 4.40 19.56
N THR A 115 0.37 5.09 20.67
CA THR A 115 -0.34 4.95 21.94
C THR A 115 -1.84 5.24 21.82
N ASP A 116 -2.23 6.16 20.93
CA ASP A 116 -3.59 6.68 20.78
C ASP A 116 -4.18 6.53 19.37
N ALA A 117 -3.36 6.23 18.35
CA ALA A 117 -3.81 6.14 16.97
C ALA A 117 -2.91 5.27 16.09
N ASP A 118 -3.46 4.78 14.98
CA ASP A 118 -2.64 4.27 13.88
C ASP A 118 -2.09 5.46 13.08
N VAL A 119 -0.82 5.40 12.72
CA VAL A 119 -0.06 6.47 12.05
C VAL A 119 0.32 6.01 10.64
N LEU A 120 0.01 6.82 9.64
CA LEU A 120 0.46 6.67 8.26
C LEU A 120 1.68 7.56 8.03
N VAL A 121 2.79 6.95 7.62
CA VAL A 121 4.03 7.67 7.27
C VAL A 121 4.38 7.36 5.82
N TYR A 122 4.70 8.38 5.03
CA TYR A 122 4.91 8.25 3.59
C TYR A 122 5.86 9.36 3.09
N HIS A 123 6.45 9.17 1.90
CA HIS A 123 7.11 10.28 1.22
C HIS A 123 6.15 10.94 0.23
N TYR A 124 6.39 12.21 -0.07
CA TYR A 124 5.73 12.95 -1.16
C TYR A 124 6.70 13.96 -1.77
N TYR A 125 6.31 14.59 -2.87
CA TYR A 125 7.03 15.70 -3.49
C TYR A 125 6.26 17.01 -3.35
N ASP A 126 6.94 18.10 -2.98
CA ASP A 126 6.35 19.43 -2.99
C ASP A 126 6.25 20.02 -4.41
N ASN A 127 5.74 21.25 -4.55
CA ASN A 127 5.61 21.94 -5.84
C ASN A 127 6.95 22.15 -6.57
N ALA A 128 8.07 22.20 -5.85
CA ALA A 128 9.41 22.29 -6.42
C ALA A 128 9.99 20.91 -6.78
N GLY A 129 9.28 19.82 -6.47
CA GLY A 129 9.75 18.46 -6.67
C GLY A 129 10.69 17.97 -5.57
N THR A 130 10.74 18.63 -4.41
CA THR A 130 11.54 18.21 -3.26
C THR A 130 10.86 17.04 -2.56
N ALA A 131 11.57 15.95 -2.32
CA ALA A 131 11.06 14.81 -1.55
C ALA A 131 10.98 15.17 -0.06
N LEU A 132 9.82 15.02 0.55
CA LEU A 132 9.54 15.33 1.95
C LEU A 132 8.79 14.18 2.64
N LEU A 133 8.80 14.19 3.98
CA LEU A 133 8.08 13.23 4.82
C LEU A 133 6.66 13.77 5.12
N GLY A 134 5.66 12.93 4.88
CA GLY A 134 4.28 13.14 5.34
C GLY A 134 3.93 12.20 6.49
N ILE A 135 3.17 12.71 7.45
CA ILE A 135 2.66 11.97 8.60
C ILE A 135 1.20 12.35 8.79
N ASN A 136 0.32 11.35 8.79
CA ASN A 136 -1.10 11.53 9.10
C ASN A 136 -1.54 10.50 10.13
N LEU A 137 -2.58 10.83 10.86
CA LEU A 137 -3.28 9.86 11.67
C LEU A 137 -4.28 9.09 10.81
N LEU A 138 -4.56 7.85 11.19
CA LEU A 138 -5.56 7.00 10.56
C LEU A 138 -6.74 6.79 11.51
N LYS A 139 -7.93 6.94 10.96
CA LYS A 139 -9.18 6.45 11.56
C LYS A 139 -9.79 5.37 10.68
N TYR A 140 -10.71 4.58 11.22
CA TYR A 140 -11.33 3.48 10.48
C TYR A 140 -12.83 3.69 10.38
N ASP A 141 -13.33 3.96 9.18
CA ASP A 141 -14.75 4.00 8.87
C ASP A 141 -15.20 2.65 8.32
N ASN A 142 -16.09 1.96 9.04
CA ASN A 142 -16.57 0.62 8.69
C ASN A 142 -15.42 -0.39 8.39
N GLY A 143 -14.34 -0.25 9.16
CA GLY A 143 -13.13 -1.05 9.02
C GLY A 143 -12.26 -0.72 7.81
N TRP A 144 -12.44 0.43 7.17
CA TRP A 144 -11.56 0.95 6.11
C TRP A 144 -10.78 2.16 6.63
N PRO A 145 -9.45 2.22 6.42
CA PRO A 145 -8.66 3.34 6.90
C PRO A 145 -9.01 4.62 6.13
N VAL A 146 -8.90 5.75 6.83
CA VAL A 146 -9.06 7.11 6.31
C VAL A 146 -7.96 7.95 6.95
N ALA A 147 -7.10 8.55 6.13
CA ALA A 147 -6.10 9.50 6.59
C ALA A 147 -6.77 10.85 6.91
N TYR A 148 -6.34 11.50 7.99
CA TYR A 148 -6.81 12.82 8.40
C TYR A 148 -5.69 13.66 9.02
#